data_AF-A0A496WPJ9-F1
#
_entry.id   AF-A0A496WPJ9-F1
#
_cell.length_a   1.000
_cell.length_b   1.000
_cell.length_c   1.000
_cell.angle_alpha   90.00
_cell.angle_beta   90.00
_cell.angle_gamma   90.00
#
_symmetry.space_group_name_H-M   'P 1'
#
loop_
_entity.id
_entity.type
_entity.pdbx_description
1 polymer ?
#
loop_
_entity_poly.entity_id
_entity_poly.type
_entity_poly.pdbx_seq_one_letter_code
_entity_poly.pdbx_strand_id
1 'polypeptide(L)'
;MKVTDNGYYKINGKQGIGGGTSVVYLSGTQGGASTILGYYDDYGDFIPLLDGTLLPGEQYQVDHGQDSLPIYLQVLASSVSTGLSLFVTGKA
;
A
#
# COMPACT_ATOMS: atom_id res chain seq x y z
N MET A 1 5.71 -5.28 8.69
CA MET A 1 6.81 -5.80 9.54
C MET A 1 6.74 -5.11 10.91
N LYS A 2 7.01 -5.83 12.01
CA LYS A 2 6.97 -5.29 13.38
C LYS A 2 8.25 -4.47 13.63
N VAL A 3 8.09 -3.20 13.99
CA VAL A 3 9.16 -2.18 13.96
C VAL A 3 9.92 -2.14 15.28
N THR A 4 11.10 -2.75 15.35
CA THR A 4 12.14 -2.35 16.33
C THR A 4 13.58 -2.43 15.84
N ASP A 5 13.90 -2.99 14.67
CA ASP A 5 15.28 -3.03 14.20
C ASP A 5 15.49 -2.18 12.96
N ASN A 6 16.45 -1.26 13.08
CA ASN A 6 16.96 -0.38 12.05
C ASN A 6 17.24 -1.15 10.76
N GLY A 7 16.49 -0.86 9.70
CA GLY A 7 16.73 -1.44 8.40
C GLY A 7 16.10 -0.57 7.33
N TYR A 8 16.91 0.28 6.71
CA TYR A 8 16.58 0.87 5.42
C TYR A 8 16.40 -0.27 4.41
N TYR A 9 15.17 -0.57 4.03
CA TYR A 9 14.90 -1.55 2.99
C TYR A 9 14.33 -0.86 1.76
N LYS A 10 15.08 -0.98 0.65
CA LYS A 10 14.69 -0.50 -0.67
C LYS A 10 13.70 -1.49 -1.26
N ILE A 11 12.57 -1.01 -1.79
CA ILE A 11 11.73 -1.82 -2.68
C ILE A 11 12.48 -1.94 -4.02
N ASN A 12 12.76 -3.18 -4.45
CA ASN A 12 13.29 -3.56 -5.77
C ASN A 12 14.63 -2.98 -6.23
N GLY A 13 15.57 -2.68 -5.32
CA GLY A 13 16.98 -2.45 -5.70
C GLY A 13 17.27 -1.23 -6.60
N LYS A 14 16.26 -0.45 -7.00
CA LYS A 14 16.45 0.78 -7.78
C LYS A 14 16.88 1.90 -6.83
N GLN A 15 18.13 2.34 -6.96
CA GLN A 15 18.59 3.58 -6.34
C GLN A 15 17.75 4.75 -6.90
N GLY A 16 17.25 5.62 -6.03
CA GLY A 16 16.61 6.89 -6.43
C GLY A 16 15.19 7.15 -5.92
N ILE A 17 14.54 6.19 -5.26
CA ILE A 17 13.19 6.43 -4.70
C ILE A 17 13.33 7.06 -3.31
N GLY A 18 13.54 8.39 -3.25
CA GLY A 18 13.57 9.31 -2.09
C GLY A 18 13.37 8.72 -0.69
N GLY A 19 12.53 9.27 0.18
CA GLY A 19 12.37 8.80 1.56
C GLY A 19 10.92 8.83 2.04
N GLY A 20 9.98 8.69 1.10
CA GLY A 20 8.56 8.77 1.41
C GLY A 20 8.04 7.49 2.07
N THR A 21 7.54 7.62 3.29
CA THR A 21 6.84 6.56 4.03
C THR A 21 5.46 7.07 4.44
N SER A 22 4.44 6.24 4.24
CA SER A 22 3.07 6.49 4.68
C SER A 22 2.56 5.36 5.56
N VAL A 23 1.62 5.69 6.46
CA VAL A 23 0.83 4.67 7.17
C VAL A 23 -0.57 4.63 6.58
N VAL A 24 -1.00 3.43 6.22
CA VAL A 24 -2.30 3.15 5.63
C VAL A 24 -3.12 2.32 6.61
N TYR A 25 -4.35 2.75 6.87
CA TYR A 25 -5.33 1.99 7.62
C TYR A 25 -6.52 1.66 6.73
N LEU A 26 -6.84 0.38 6.60
CA LEU A 26 -8.02 -0.10 5.89
C LEU A 26 -9.09 -0.49 6.90
N SER A 27 -10.33 -0.08 6.67
CA SER A 27 -11.47 -0.41 7.53
C SER A 27 -12.70 -0.78 6.70
N GLY A 28 -13.71 -1.33 7.36
CA GLY A 28 -14.97 -1.76 6.75
C GLY A 28 -15.02 -3.27 6.50
N THR A 29 -15.84 -3.67 5.53
CA THR A 29 -16.12 -5.07 5.20
C THR A 29 -15.50 -5.40 3.85
N GLN A 30 -14.52 -6.29 3.82
CA GLN A 30 -13.88 -6.73 2.58
C GLN A 30 -14.72 -7.77 1.82
N GLY A 31 -15.45 -8.63 2.54
CA GLY A 31 -16.21 -9.72 1.93
C GLY A 31 -15.28 -10.75 1.28
N GLY A 32 -15.63 -11.22 0.08
CA GLY A 32 -14.79 -12.13 -0.70
C GLY A 32 -13.73 -11.45 -1.56
N ALA A 33 -13.65 -10.11 -1.52
CA ALA A 33 -12.69 -9.35 -2.29
C ALA A 33 -11.27 -9.52 -1.76
N SER A 34 -10.27 -9.25 -2.59
CA SER A 34 -8.89 -9.00 -2.15
C SER A 34 -8.53 -7.54 -2.40
N THR A 35 -7.69 -6.99 -1.54
CA THR A 35 -7.21 -5.62 -1.65
C THR A 35 -5.69 -5.58 -1.73
N ILE A 36 -5.16 -4.80 -2.67
CA ILE A 36 -3.72 -4.66 -2.89
C ILE A 36 -3.41 -3.17 -3.02
N LEU A 37 -2.31 -2.74 -2.41
CA LEU A 37 -1.81 -1.38 -2.48
C LEU A 37 -0.58 -1.34 -3.39
N GLY A 38 -0.55 -0.40 -4.33
CA GLY A 38 0.49 -0.37 -5.35
C GLY A 38 0.53 0.95 -6.11
N TYR A 39 1.39 1.02 -7.12
CA TYR A 39 1.47 2.13 -8.06
C TYR A 39 1.47 1.59 -9.50
N TYR A 40 1.17 2.45 -10.47
CA TYR A 40 1.33 2.13 -11.88
C TYR A 40 2.69 2.63 -12.35
N ASP A 41 3.45 1.79 -13.05
CA ASP A 41 4.67 2.23 -13.70
C ASP A 41 4.39 2.95 -15.03
N ASP A 42 5.46 3.42 -15.70
CA ASP A 42 5.36 4.15 -16.96
C ASP A 42 4.82 3.29 -18.12
N TYR A 43 4.78 1.96 -17.96
CA TYR A 43 4.23 1.00 -18.91
C TYR A 43 2.75 0.68 -18.61
N GLY A 44 2.21 1.18 -17.49
CA GLY A 44 0.84 0.93 -17.05
C GLY A 44 0.67 -0.38 -16.27
N ASP A 45 1.76 -1.02 -15.86
CA ASP A 45 1.71 -2.22 -15.03
C ASP A 45 1.50 -1.85 -13.56
N PHE A 46 0.59 -2.58 -12.89
CA PHE A 46 0.34 -2.38 -11.45
C PHE A 46 1.39 -3.13 -10.64
N ILE A 47 2.22 -2.38 -9.90
CA ILE A 47 3.28 -2.91 -9.06
C ILE A 47 2.85 -2.85 -7.58
N PRO A 48 2.68 -3.99 -6.91
CA PRO A 48 2.36 -4.03 -5.49
C PRO A 48 3.48 -3.43 -4.64
N LEU A 49 3.10 -2.65 -3.62
CA LEU A 49 4.01 -2.10 -2.61
C LEU A 49 4.13 -2.99 -1.37
N LEU A 50 3.20 -3.93 -1.19
CA LEU A 50 3.17 -4.87 -0.08
C LEU A 50 3.03 -6.29 -0.62
N ASP A 51 3.67 -7.24 0.06
CA ASP A 51 3.43 -8.66 -0.18
C ASP A 51 2.10 -9.07 0.45
N GLY A 52 1.17 -9.52 -0.40
CA GLY A 52 -0.13 -10.04 0.02
C GLY A 52 -1.26 -9.01 0.03
N THR A 53 -2.37 -9.37 0.67
CA THR A 53 -3.59 -8.55 0.70
C THR A 53 -3.67 -7.70 1.96
N LEU A 54 -4.17 -6.47 1.83
CA LEU A 54 -4.52 -5.67 3.00
C LEU A 54 -5.80 -6.23 3.60
N LEU A 55 -5.88 -6.21 4.93
CA LEU A 55 -7.03 -6.68 5.69
C LEU A 55 -7.66 -5.49 6.44
N PRO A 56 -8.99 -5.40 6.52
CA PRO A 56 -9.63 -4.36 7.31
C PRO A 56 -9.32 -4.52 8.79
N GLY A 57 -9.15 -3.41 9.50
CA GLY A 57 -8.78 -3.39 10.92
C GLY A 57 -7.27 -3.30 11.17
N GLU A 58 -6.45 -3.42 10.13
CA GLU A 58 -4.99 -3.43 10.24
C GLU A 58 -4.35 -2.13 9.72
N GLN A 59 -3.16 -1.82 10.23
CA GLN A 59 -2.33 -0.70 9.80
C GLN A 59 -1.07 -1.20 9.10
N TYR A 60 -0.75 -0.59 7.96
CA TYR A 60 0.39 -0.95 7.14
C TYR A 60 1.28 0.26 6.93
N GLN A 61 2.57 0.13 7.28
CA GLN A 61 3.58 1.07 6.84
C GLN A 61 3.97 0.73 5.40
N VAL A 62 3.99 1.74 4.54
CA VAL A 62 4.24 1.62 3.11
C VAL A 62 5.37 2.56 2.74
N ASP A 63 6.47 1.99 2.28
CA ASP A 63 7.58 2.76 1.73
C ASP A 63 7.34 2.94 0.22
N HIS A 64 7.23 4.19 -0.22
CA HIS A 64 6.92 4.53 -1.61
C HIS A 64 7.94 5.51 -2.21
N GLY A 65 8.85 6.00 -1.37
CA GLY A 65 10.09 6.67 -1.71
C GLY A 65 9.94 8.08 -2.31
N GLN A 66 8.98 8.39 -3.17
CA GLN A 66 8.77 9.75 -3.67
C GLN A 66 7.45 10.33 -3.15
N ASP A 67 7.48 11.58 -2.69
CA ASP A 67 6.32 12.26 -2.12
C ASP A 67 5.20 12.50 -3.14
N SER A 68 5.54 12.47 -4.43
CA SER A 68 4.60 12.65 -5.54
C SER A 68 4.17 11.35 -6.21
N LEU A 69 4.60 10.18 -5.71
CA LEU A 69 4.19 8.90 -6.31
C LEU A 69 2.71 8.63 -5.98
N PRO A 70 1.81 8.56 -6.98
CA PRO A 70 0.41 8.22 -6.71
C PRO A 70 0.30 6.76 -6.29
N ILE A 71 -0.30 6.53 -5.13
CA ILE A 71 -0.55 5.19 -4.59
C ILE A 71 -2.04 4.86 -4.75
N TYR A 72 -2.32 3.66 -5.22
CA TYR A 72 -3.67 3.18 -5.49
C TYR A 72 -3.99 1.97 -4.63
N LEU A 73 -5.24 1.91 -4.17
CA LEU A 73 -5.84 0.70 -3.62
C LEU A 73 -6.64 0.00 -4.72
N GLN A 74 -6.22 -1.19 -5.11
CA GLN A 74 -6.98 -2.03 -6.02
C GLN A 74 -7.83 -3.02 -5.22
N VAL A 75 -9.12 -3.09 -5.55
CA VAL A 75 -10.07 -4.06 -4.97
C VAL A 75 -10.44 -5.07 -6.07
N LEU A 76 -10.02 -6.32 -5.89
CA LEU A 76 -10.24 -7.40 -6.84
C LEU A 76 -11.37 -8.30 -6.37
N ALA A 77 -12.12 -8.87 -7.32
CA ALA A 77 -13.27 -9.74 -7.04
C ALA A 77 -14.31 -9.11 -6.09
N SER A 78 -14.59 -7.81 -6.26
CA SER A 78 -15.54 -7.09 -5.41
C SER A 78 -16.92 -7.76 -5.43
N SER A 79 -17.47 -8.03 -4.24
CA SER A 79 -18.83 -8.52 -4.07
C SER A 79 -19.76 -7.40 -3.65
N VAL A 80 -21.08 -7.61 -3.75
CA VAL A 80 -22.12 -6.65 -3.28
C VAL A 80 -22.03 -6.29 -1.79
N SER A 81 -21.20 -7.01 -1.03
CA SER A 81 -20.94 -6.79 0.39
C SER A 81 -19.63 -6.03 0.68
N THR A 82 -18.83 -5.70 -0.33
CA THR A 82 -17.56 -5.00 -0.14
C THR A 82 -17.80 -3.51 0.07
N GLY A 83 -17.49 -3.03 1.28
CA GLY A 83 -17.55 -1.62 1.64
C GLY A 83 -16.32 -1.26 2.46
N LEU A 84 -15.40 -0.52 1.85
CA LEU A 84 -14.08 -0.23 2.41
C LEU A 84 -13.88 1.28 2.60
N SER A 85 -13.11 1.64 3.62
CA SER A 85 -12.65 3.00 3.85
C SER A 85 -11.14 2.99 4.09
N LEU A 86 -10.44 3.86 3.36
CA LEU A 86 -8.98 3.97 3.38
C LEU A 86 -8.59 5.29 4.05
N PHE A 87 -7.72 5.19 5.05
CA PHE A 87 -7.12 6.34 5.69
C PHE A 87 -5.62 6.28 5.45
N VAL A 88 -5.05 7.39 4.98
CA VAL A 88 -3.63 7.50 4.69
C VAL A 88 -3.07 8.69 5.45
N THR A 89 -2.01 8.46 6.20
CA THR A 89 -1.22 9.53 6.81
C THR A 89 0.19 9.46 6.23
N GLY A 90 0.56 10.44 5.41
CA GLY A 90 1.93 10.63 4.95
C GLY A 90 2.64 11.66 5.83
N LYS A 91 3.92 11.44 6.10
CA LYS A 91 4.80 12.49 6.62
C LYS A 91 5.70 12.93 5.46
N ALA A 92 5.50 14.17 5.00
CA ALA A 92 6.44 14.85 4.10
C ALA A 92 7.74 15.20 4.85
#